data_AF-A0A842NYY3-F1
#
_entry.id   AF-A0A842NYY3-F1
#
_cell.length_a   1.000
_cell.length_b   1.000
_cell.length_c   1.000
_cell.angle_alpha   90.00
_cell.angle_beta   90.00
_cell.angle_gamma   90.00
#
_symmetry.space_group_name_H-M   'P 1'
#
loop_
_entity.id
_entity.type
_entity.pdbx_description
1 polymer ?
#
loop_
_entity_poly.entity_id
_entity_poly.type
_entity_poly.pdbx_seq_one_letter_code
_entity_poly.pdbx_strand_id
1 'polypeptide(L)'
;MALNNTQIDKIKELLRTKLNDKLSKYARETTSMPFLAKLMQDSEKVAAYSFIHSLATTLGMSIYEKISEIVASTSYDEVKTGYDVEGEITNEENTVISQILQEIKNGTRTANEEQEIKEILKCNNNGGRKIKIRADLFLKKGNDEFYIEIKTAKPNIDVFAKSKQKLLEWVALRKKKVYTILAIPYNPYHPEPYSRFTMQGYLDEEKELYVAEKFWELLGGKGTYKEILDIFDEVGKEFKEKIQAKIKEVAEEKMDV
;
A
#
# COMPACT_ATOMS: atom_id res chain seq x y z
N MET A 1 7.75 -1.95 -24.23
CA MET A 1 7.30 -2.43 -22.92
C MET A 1 8.01 -1.61 -21.87
N ALA A 2 7.31 -1.24 -20.81
CA ALA A 2 7.88 -0.51 -19.68
C ALA A 2 8.79 -1.43 -18.84
N LEU A 3 8.35 -2.67 -18.63
CA LEU A 3 9.09 -3.71 -17.94
C LEU A 3 9.94 -4.53 -18.91
N ASN A 4 11.13 -4.93 -18.46
CA ASN A 4 11.94 -5.90 -19.19
C ASN A 4 11.55 -7.36 -18.84
N ASN A 5 11.98 -8.32 -19.66
CA ASN A 5 11.65 -9.73 -19.48
C ASN A 5 12.05 -10.27 -18.09
N THR A 6 13.21 -9.86 -17.57
CA THR A 6 13.66 -10.28 -16.23
C THR A 6 12.73 -9.80 -15.12
N GLN A 7 12.20 -8.58 -15.21
CA GLN A 7 11.22 -8.07 -14.25
C GLN A 7 9.90 -8.83 -14.36
N ILE A 8 9.42 -9.05 -15.60
CA ILE A 8 8.20 -9.80 -15.89
C ILE A 8 8.28 -11.22 -15.28
N ASP A 9 9.38 -11.93 -15.53
CA ASP A 9 9.58 -13.29 -15.03
C ASP A 9 9.64 -13.33 -13.50
N LYS A 10 10.33 -12.36 -12.86
CA LYS A 10 10.37 -12.25 -11.40
C LYS A 10 8.98 -12.02 -10.78
N ILE A 11 8.15 -11.18 -11.40
CA ILE A 11 6.79 -10.92 -10.91
C ILE A 11 5.92 -12.18 -11.08
N LYS A 12 6.02 -12.87 -12.22
CA LYS A 12 5.32 -14.14 -12.44
C LYS A 12 5.69 -15.18 -11.39
N GLU A 13 6.99 -15.42 -11.19
CA GLU A 13 7.47 -16.39 -10.20
C GLU A 13 7.05 -16.02 -8.77
N LEU A 14 7.04 -14.74 -8.42
CA LEU A 14 6.53 -14.27 -7.13
C LEU A 14 5.05 -14.62 -6.96
N LEU A 15 4.22 -14.32 -7.94
CA LEU A 15 2.77 -14.61 -7.92
C LEU A 15 2.51 -16.12 -7.87
N ARG A 16 3.18 -16.91 -8.72
CA ARG A 16 3.07 -18.38 -8.76
C ARG A 16 3.43 -18.98 -7.41
N THR A 17 4.55 -18.55 -6.82
CA THR A 17 5.00 -19.00 -5.51
C THR A 17 3.97 -18.71 -4.43
N LYS A 18 3.45 -17.47 -4.37
CA LYS A 18 2.44 -17.05 -3.39
C LYS A 18 1.13 -17.83 -3.52
N LEU A 19 0.68 -18.07 -4.75
CA LEU A 19 -0.52 -18.87 -5.01
C LEU A 19 -0.31 -20.34 -4.64
N ASN A 20 0.79 -20.95 -5.05
CA ASN A 20 1.11 -22.35 -4.69
C ASN A 20 1.22 -22.53 -3.16
N ASP A 21 1.93 -21.63 -2.47
CA ASP A 21 2.02 -21.64 -1.01
C ASP A 21 0.63 -21.53 -0.37
N LYS A 22 -0.21 -20.62 -0.88
CA LYS A 22 -1.54 -20.42 -0.34
C LYS A 22 -2.43 -21.65 -0.54
N LEU A 23 -2.42 -22.23 -1.73
CA LEU A 23 -3.26 -23.39 -2.06
C LEU A 23 -2.82 -24.65 -1.31
N SER A 24 -1.51 -24.86 -1.14
CA SER A 24 -0.95 -26.03 -0.46
C SER A 24 -1.06 -25.97 1.06
N LYS A 25 -0.88 -24.78 1.66
CA LYS A 25 -0.87 -24.59 3.12
C LYS A 25 -2.19 -24.09 3.68
N TYR A 26 -3.24 -23.95 2.86
CA TYR A 26 -4.51 -23.42 3.36
C TYR A 26 -5.09 -24.37 4.41
N ALA A 27 -5.10 -23.89 5.65
CA ALA A 27 -5.93 -24.39 6.73
C ALA A 27 -6.92 -23.29 7.09
N ARG A 28 -8.19 -23.66 7.27
CA ARG A 28 -9.24 -22.72 7.64
C ARG A 28 -8.96 -22.21 9.06
N GLU A 29 -8.55 -20.95 9.19
CA GLU A 29 -8.34 -20.31 10.50
C GLU A 29 -9.68 -20.09 11.23
N THR A 30 -10.70 -19.62 10.50
CA THR A 30 -12.04 -19.40 11.06
C THR A 30 -12.92 -20.62 10.82
N THR A 31 -13.02 -21.49 11.81
CA THR A 31 -13.84 -22.71 11.73
C THR A 31 -15.33 -22.48 12.01
N SER A 32 -15.68 -21.37 12.68
CA SER A 32 -17.06 -21.01 13.03
C SER A 32 -17.39 -19.55 12.70
N MET A 33 -18.48 -19.33 11.96
CA MET A 33 -19.04 -18.01 11.65
C MET A 33 -20.57 -18.03 11.87
N PRO A 34 -21.04 -18.19 13.12
CA PRO A 34 -22.40 -18.62 13.41
C PRO A 34 -23.46 -17.62 12.93
N PHE A 35 -23.20 -16.30 13.04
CA PHE A 35 -24.14 -15.29 12.56
C PHE A 35 -24.28 -15.31 11.03
N LEU A 36 -23.17 -15.36 10.31
CA LEU A 36 -23.19 -15.34 8.85
C LEU A 36 -23.74 -16.66 8.30
N ALA A 37 -23.37 -17.80 8.90
CA ALA A 37 -23.90 -19.11 8.55
C ALA A 37 -25.41 -19.20 8.77
N LYS A 38 -25.92 -18.74 9.92
CA LYS A 38 -27.37 -18.73 10.20
C LYS A 38 -28.14 -17.75 9.33
N LEU A 39 -27.56 -16.58 9.01
CA LEU A 39 -28.20 -15.60 8.14
C LEU A 39 -28.28 -16.08 6.68
N MET A 40 -27.18 -16.62 6.17
CA MET A 40 -27.09 -17.08 4.78
C MET A 40 -27.77 -18.43 4.56
N GLN A 41 -27.88 -19.26 5.61
CA GLN A 41 -28.39 -20.64 5.55
C GLN A 41 -27.68 -21.51 4.50
N ASP A 42 -26.40 -21.21 4.23
CA ASP A 42 -25.58 -21.81 3.17
C ASP A 42 -24.12 -21.87 3.64
N SER A 43 -23.75 -22.97 4.31
CA SER A 43 -22.40 -23.12 4.87
C SER A 43 -21.31 -23.25 3.80
N GLU A 44 -21.66 -23.75 2.61
CA GLU A 44 -20.74 -23.88 1.48
C GLU A 44 -20.28 -22.50 0.98
N LYS A 45 -21.23 -21.57 0.78
CA LYS A 45 -20.90 -20.21 0.34
C LYS A 45 -20.13 -19.43 1.40
N VAL A 46 -20.43 -19.64 2.69
CA VAL A 46 -19.69 -19.00 3.79
C VAL A 46 -18.25 -19.50 3.85
N ALA A 47 -18.04 -20.81 3.67
CA ALA A 47 -16.72 -21.40 3.58
C ALA A 47 -15.93 -20.90 2.36
N ALA A 48 -16.55 -20.85 1.18
CA ALA A 48 -15.95 -20.31 -0.03
C ALA A 48 -15.56 -18.82 0.14
N TYR A 49 -16.44 -18.01 0.75
CA TYR A 49 -16.13 -16.61 1.08
C TYR A 49 -14.90 -16.49 1.99
N SER A 50 -14.81 -17.30 3.05
CA SER A 50 -13.66 -17.32 3.95
C SER A 50 -12.35 -17.60 3.20
N PHE A 51 -12.35 -18.59 2.29
CA PHE A 51 -11.19 -18.89 1.48
C PHE A 51 -10.81 -17.75 0.53
N ILE A 52 -11.78 -17.18 -0.21
CA ILE A 52 -11.54 -16.07 -1.15
C ILE A 52 -10.99 -14.85 -0.41
N HIS A 53 -11.55 -14.53 0.76
CA HIS A 53 -11.07 -13.46 1.61
C HIS A 53 -9.63 -13.72 2.07
N SER A 54 -9.33 -14.95 2.51
CA SER A 54 -7.99 -15.35 2.92
C SER A 54 -6.96 -15.29 1.78
N LEU A 55 -7.38 -15.63 0.56
CA LEU A 55 -6.57 -15.49 -0.65
C LEU A 55 -6.28 -14.02 -0.95
N ALA A 56 -7.31 -13.16 -0.93
CA ALA A 56 -7.16 -11.72 -1.15
C ALA A 56 -6.21 -11.07 -0.13
N THR A 57 -6.29 -11.45 1.15
CA THR A 57 -5.38 -10.97 2.20
C THR A 57 -3.94 -11.46 1.99
N THR A 58 -3.76 -12.69 1.48
CA THR A 58 -2.43 -13.24 1.16
C THR A 58 -1.78 -12.49 0.00
N LEU A 59 -2.58 -12.09 -0.99
CA LEU A 59 -2.20 -11.21 -2.10
C LEU A 59 -2.33 -9.73 -1.73
N GLY A 60 -2.42 -9.41 -0.43
CA GLY A 60 -2.56 -8.04 0.09
C GLY A 60 -1.24 -7.25 0.04
N MET A 61 -1.12 -6.24 0.91
CA MET A 61 -0.09 -5.19 0.80
C MET A 61 1.34 -5.68 0.53
N SER A 62 1.79 -6.75 1.20
CA SER A 62 3.15 -7.27 1.04
C SER A 62 3.50 -7.71 -0.39
N ILE A 63 2.52 -8.08 -1.22
CA ILE A 63 2.78 -8.42 -2.62
C ILE A 63 3.05 -7.17 -3.45
N TYR A 64 2.30 -6.10 -3.19
CA TYR A 64 2.47 -4.83 -3.89
C TYR A 64 3.81 -4.21 -3.55
N GLU A 65 4.27 -4.28 -2.31
CA GLU A 65 5.62 -3.85 -1.91
C GLU A 65 6.72 -4.57 -2.72
N LYS A 66 6.65 -5.91 -2.78
CA LYS A 66 7.65 -6.71 -3.51
C LYS A 66 7.61 -6.48 -5.02
N ILE A 67 6.43 -6.36 -5.61
CA ILE A 67 6.30 -6.03 -7.04
C ILE A 67 6.86 -4.63 -7.28
N SER A 68 6.61 -3.67 -6.39
CA SER A 68 7.13 -2.32 -6.50
C SER A 68 8.66 -2.29 -6.50
N GLU A 69 9.29 -3.09 -5.66
CA GLU A 69 10.75 -3.28 -5.65
C GLU A 69 11.28 -3.81 -6.98
N ILE A 70 10.66 -4.86 -7.52
CA ILE A 70 11.05 -5.45 -8.80
C ILE A 70 10.91 -4.44 -9.94
N VAL A 71 9.79 -3.71 -9.98
CA VAL A 71 9.49 -2.71 -11.01
C VAL A 71 10.47 -1.53 -10.95
N ALA A 72 10.75 -1.01 -9.75
CA ALA A 72 11.63 0.15 -9.59
C ALA A 72 13.13 -0.15 -9.77
N SER A 73 13.54 -1.43 -9.65
CA SER A 73 14.96 -1.84 -9.63
C SER A 73 15.79 -1.47 -10.86
N THR A 74 15.15 -1.09 -11.97
CA THR A 74 15.81 -0.69 -13.22
C THR A 74 15.80 0.82 -13.46
N SER A 75 14.98 1.57 -12.71
CA SER A 75 14.72 2.99 -12.93
C SER A 75 15.33 3.91 -11.87
N TYR A 76 15.77 3.33 -10.75
CA TYR A 76 16.27 4.00 -9.56
C TYR A 76 17.63 3.44 -9.15
N ASP A 77 18.46 4.29 -8.55
CA ASP A 77 19.82 3.94 -8.11
C ASP A 77 19.79 3.05 -6.86
N GLU A 78 18.80 3.27 -6.00
CA GLU A 78 18.58 2.50 -4.78
C GLU A 78 17.08 2.25 -4.59
N VAL A 79 16.74 1.00 -4.26
CA VAL A 79 15.37 0.55 -3.99
C VAL A 79 15.41 -0.35 -2.76
N LYS A 80 14.60 -0.03 -1.74
CA LYS A 80 14.52 -0.81 -0.50
C LYS A 80 13.08 -0.93 -0.04
N THR A 81 12.65 -2.13 0.33
CA THR A 81 11.38 -2.37 1.02
C THR A 81 11.57 -2.37 2.54
N GLY A 82 10.54 -1.94 3.28
CA GLY A 82 10.58 -1.90 4.75
C GLY A 82 11.73 -1.05 5.32
N TYR A 83 12.00 0.09 4.69
CA TYR A 83 13.12 0.99 5.02
C TYR A 83 12.81 1.79 6.29
N ASP A 84 13.67 1.66 7.30
CA ASP A 84 13.58 2.44 8.53
C ASP A 84 14.23 3.81 8.31
N VAL A 85 13.42 4.88 8.27
CA VAL A 85 13.92 6.25 8.20
C VAL A 85 14.34 6.64 9.61
N GLU A 86 15.65 6.64 9.87
CA GLU A 86 16.22 7.00 11.16
C GLU A 86 16.65 8.47 11.17
N GLY A 87 16.43 9.13 12.31
CA GLY A 87 16.80 10.54 12.50
C GLY A 87 16.45 11.04 13.89
N GLU A 88 16.60 12.35 14.07
CA GLU A 88 16.19 13.04 15.29
C GLU A 88 15.01 13.96 15.00
N ILE A 89 13.97 13.87 15.83
CA ILE A 89 12.83 14.78 15.78
C ILE A 89 12.85 15.68 17.01
N THR A 90 12.74 16.99 16.82
CA THR A 90 12.72 17.96 17.92
C THR A 90 11.30 18.11 18.48
N ASN A 91 11.18 18.73 19.66
CA ASN A 91 9.86 19.06 20.20
C ASN A 91 9.13 20.07 19.32
N GLU A 92 9.85 21.04 18.75
CA GLU A 92 9.29 22.06 17.86
C GLU A 92 8.68 21.43 16.61
N GLU A 93 9.39 20.50 15.97
CA GLU A 93 8.88 19.79 14.80
C GLU A 93 7.65 18.94 15.13
N ASN A 94 7.66 18.23 16.25
CA ASN A 94 6.49 17.47 16.70
C ASN A 94 5.28 18.39 16.94
N THR A 95 5.50 19.58 17.51
CA THR A 95 4.44 20.58 17.71
C THR A 95 3.90 21.07 16.36
N VAL A 96 4.76 21.42 15.41
CA VAL A 96 4.36 21.85 14.06
C VAL A 96 3.57 20.76 13.33
N ILE A 97 4.06 19.52 13.32
CA ILE A 97 3.35 18.38 12.71
C ILE A 97 1.97 18.18 13.36
N SER A 98 1.90 18.21 14.69
CA SER A 98 0.64 18.05 15.42
C SER A 98 -0.34 19.18 15.12
N GLN A 99 0.15 20.41 15.02
CA GLN A 99 -0.66 21.57 14.66
C GLN A 99 -1.23 21.45 13.24
N ILE A 100 -0.39 21.11 12.25
CA ILE A 100 -0.82 20.86 10.86
C ILE A 100 -1.98 19.83 10.83
N LEU A 101 -1.79 18.70 11.50
CA LEU A 101 -2.79 17.62 11.55
C LEU A 101 -4.09 18.07 12.25
N GLN A 102 -3.99 18.83 13.33
CA GLN A 102 -5.15 19.33 14.06
C GLN A 102 -5.93 20.37 13.24
N GLU A 103 -5.24 21.27 12.54
CA GLU A 103 -5.85 22.27 11.66
C GLU A 103 -6.61 21.60 10.50
N ILE A 104 -6.01 20.57 9.88
CA ILE A 104 -6.68 19.80 8.83
C ILE A 104 -7.91 19.08 9.40
N LYS A 105 -7.76 18.40 10.55
CA LYS A 105 -8.87 17.69 11.21
C LYS A 105 -10.04 18.61 11.54
N ASN A 106 -9.75 19.85 11.96
CA ASN A 106 -10.77 20.84 12.30
C ASN A 106 -11.33 21.56 11.06
N GLY A 107 -10.80 21.31 9.86
CA GLY A 107 -11.20 21.97 8.63
C GLY A 107 -10.75 23.43 8.53
N THR A 108 -9.78 23.86 9.35
CA THR A 108 -9.23 25.22 9.31
C THR A 108 -8.06 25.36 8.33
N ARG A 109 -7.59 24.24 7.77
CA ARG A 109 -6.52 24.13 6.78
C ARG A 109 -6.82 23.00 5.79
N THR A 110 -6.37 23.17 4.56
CA THR A 110 -6.26 22.07 3.58
C THR A 110 -4.78 21.70 3.44
N ALA A 111 -4.48 20.42 3.21
CA ALA A 111 -3.12 19.97 2.99
C ALA A 111 -2.44 20.72 1.82
N ASN A 112 -1.17 21.08 2.03
CA ASN A 112 -0.31 21.73 1.04
C ASN A 112 1.13 21.31 1.30
N GLU A 113 1.62 20.35 0.53
CA GLU A 113 2.91 19.70 0.78
C GLU A 113 4.06 20.71 0.87
N GLU A 114 4.14 21.65 -0.07
CA GLU A 114 5.25 22.61 -0.11
C GLU A 114 5.30 23.52 1.11
N GLN A 115 4.12 23.96 1.56
CA GLN A 115 4.00 24.87 2.69
C GLN A 115 4.29 24.15 4.01
N GLU A 116 3.82 22.91 4.15
CA GLU A 116 4.08 22.06 5.32
C GLU A 116 5.57 21.70 5.44
N ILE A 117 6.23 21.34 4.33
CA ILE A 117 7.67 21.11 4.31
C ILE A 117 8.42 22.37 4.75
N LYS A 118 8.03 23.56 4.24
CA LYS A 118 8.66 24.82 4.65
C LYS A 118 8.47 25.11 6.14
N GLU A 119 7.31 24.81 6.71
CA GLU A 119 7.05 24.97 8.15
C GLU A 119 7.95 24.05 8.98
N ILE A 120 8.04 22.77 8.61
CA ILE A 120 8.88 21.79 9.31
C ILE A 120 10.37 22.16 9.21
N LEU A 121 10.86 22.49 8.02
CA LEU A 121 12.28 22.81 7.81
C LEU A 121 12.71 24.16 8.41
N LYS A 122 11.76 25.02 8.84
CA LYS A 122 12.05 26.25 9.59
C LYS A 122 12.29 26.01 11.08
N CYS A 123 11.92 24.84 11.60
CA CYS A 123 12.12 24.51 13.02
C CYS A 123 13.61 24.48 13.36
N ASN A 124 13.95 24.81 14.62
CA ASN A 124 15.33 24.78 15.07
C ASN A 124 15.83 23.35 15.24
N ASN A 125 17.04 23.07 14.76
CA ASN A 125 17.68 21.76 14.84
C ASN A 125 18.57 21.62 16.09
N ASN A 126 18.04 21.96 17.26
CA ASN A 126 18.80 22.05 18.51
C ASN A 126 18.90 20.70 19.26
N GLY A 127 19.02 19.60 18.52
CA GLY A 127 18.96 18.23 19.04
C GLY A 127 17.53 17.75 19.27
N GLY A 128 17.32 16.44 19.11
CA GLY A 128 16.00 15.84 19.22
C GLY A 128 16.02 14.41 19.77
N ARG A 129 14.83 13.82 19.88
CA ARG A 129 14.72 12.40 20.22
C ARG A 129 15.05 11.58 18.98
N LYS A 130 15.98 10.63 19.12
CA LYS A 130 16.22 9.62 18.08
C LYS A 130 15.01 8.71 17.95
N ILE A 131 14.46 8.66 16.74
CA ILE A 131 13.34 7.78 16.39
C ILE A 131 13.61 7.14 15.02
N LYS A 132 12.78 6.16 14.69
CA LYS A 132 12.73 5.58 13.36
C LYS A 132 11.28 5.39 12.92
N ILE A 133 10.99 5.77 11.68
CA ILE A 133 9.65 5.62 11.08
C ILE A 133 9.80 4.84 9.78
N ARG A 134 9.13 3.70 9.69
CA ARG A 134 9.24 2.79 8.55
C ARG A 134 8.44 3.27 7.34
N ALA A 135 9.12 3.35 6.19
CA ALA A 135 8.53 3.43 4.86
C ALA A 135 8.39 2.03 4.27
N ASP A 136 7.29 1.79 3.56
CA ASP A 136 7.04 0.49 2.92
C ASP A 136 7.97 0.33 1.70
N LEU A 137 8.23 1.44 1.00
CA LEU A 137 9.17 1.51 -0.11
C LEU A 137 9.99 2.82 -0.05
N PHE A 138 11.31 2.68 -0.20
CA PHE A 138 12.26 3.76 -0.37
C PHE A 138 12.87 3.68 -1.77
N LEU A 139 12.91 4.82 -2.46
CA LEU A 139 13.53 4.97 -3.77
C LEU A 139 14.53 6.14 -3.75
N LYS A 140 15.65 5.99 -4.45
CA LYS A 140 16.62 7.07 -4.65
C LYS A 140 16.99 7.20 -6.12
N LYS A 141 16.99 8.43 -6.62
CA LYS A 141 17.48 8.76 -7.97
C LYS A 141 18.27 10.06 -7.93
N GLY A 142 19.59 9.96 -8.08
CA GLY A 142 20.52 11.07 -7.82
C GLY A 142 20.37 11.58 -6.39
N ASN A 143 19.93 12.84 -6.27
CA ASN A 143 19.69 13.50 -4.98
C ASN A 143 18.26 13.37 -4.47
N ASP A 144 17.33 12.90 -5.31
CA ASP A 144 15.92 12.78 -4.97
C ASP A 144 15.69 11.50 -4.18
N GLU A 145 15.06 11.66 -3.01
CA GLU A 145 14.65 10.57 -2.12
C GLU A 145 13.12 10.52 -2.07
N PHE A 146 12.55 9.34 -2.29
CA PHE A 146 11.12 9.08 -2.21
C PHE A 146 10.84 8.11 -1.07
N TYR A 147 9.92 8.49 -0.19
CA TYR A 147 9.44 7.68 0.93
C TYR A 147 7.97 7.40 0.72
N ILE A 148 7.62 6.12 0.59
CA ILE A 148 6.30 5.69 0.14
C ILE A 148 5.66 4.80 1.21
N GLU A 149 4.44 5.17 1.61
CA GLU A 149 3.53 4.30 2.36
C GLU A 149 2.53 3.68 1.38
N ILE A 150 2.37 2.37 1.42
CA ILE A 150 1.43 1.64 0.56
C ILE A 150 0.22 1.25 1.41
N LYS A 151 -0.99 1.59 0.93
CA LYS A 151 -2.25 1.23 1.59
C LYS A 151 -3.21 0.52 0.65
N THR A 152 -4.20 -0.14 1.24
CA THR A 152 -5.30 -0.76 0.52
C THR A 152 -6.23 0.29 -0.10
N ALA A 153 -7.03 -0.14 -1.07
CA ALA A 153 -7.81 0.75 -1.94
C ALA A 153 -8.88 1.62 -1.25
N LYS A 154 -9.29 1.32 -0.02
CA LYS A 154 -10.36 2.08 0.67
C LYS A 154 -9.98 2.41 2.12
N PRO A 155 -8.95 3.25 2.35
CA PRO A 155 -8.59 3.64 3.71
C PRO A 155 -9.74 4.37 4.41
N ASN A 156 -9.79 4.23 5.74
CA ASN A 156 -10.65 5.05 6.59
C ASN A 156 -9.92 6.35 6.96
N ILE A 157 -10.63 7.25 7.64
CA ILE A 157 -10.09 8.56 8.03
C ILE A 157 -8.86 8.45 8.95
N ASP A 158 -8.86 7.52 9.90
CA ASP A 158 -7.74 7.33 10.82
C ASP A 158 -6.47 6.88 10.09
N VAL A 159 -6.61 6.08 9.03
CA VAL A 159 -5.49 5.68 8.19
C VAL A 159 -4.95 6.88 7.40
N PHE A 160 -5.81 7.76 6.88
CA PHE A 160 -5.36 8.98 6.20
C PHE A 160 -4.61 9.92 7.15
N ALA A 161 -5.16 10.18 8.35
CA ALA A 161 -4.51 11.01 9.36
C ALA A 161 -3.14 10.46 9.77
N LYS A 162 -3.05 9.15 10.03
CA LYS A 162 -1.77 8.49 10.36
C LYS A 162 -0.78 8.50 9.20
N SER A 163 -1.27 8.32 7.97
CA SER A 163 -0.39 8.36 6.80
C SER A 163 0.18 9.76 6.62
N LYS A 164 -0.68 10.80 6.71
CA LYS A 164 -0.23 12.20 6.66
C LYS A 164 0.81 12.51 7.72
N GLN A 165 0.61 12.05 8.96
CA GLN A 165 1.60 12.19 10.02
C GLN A 165 2.95 11.59 9.61
N LYS A 166 2.98 10.36 9.08
CA LYS A 166 4.22 9.71 8.63
C LYS A 166 4.90 10.47 7.49
N LEU A 167 4.15 11.01 6.53
CA LEU A 167 4.70 11.82 5.45
C LEU A 167 5.46 13.03 6.02
N LEU A 168 4.83 13.77 6.94
CA LEU A 168 5.45 14.93 7.59
C LEU A 168 6.65 14.54 8.47
N GLU A 169 6.55 13.42 9.20
CA GLU A 169 7.64 12.91 10.04
C GLU A 169 8.87 12.53 9.21
N TRP A 170 8.71 11.97 8.00
CA TRP A 170 9.86 11.69 7.13
C TRP A 170 10.59 12.95 6.71
N VAL A 171 9.88 14.03 6.41
CA VAL A 171 10.50 15.34 6.13
C VAL A 171 11.30 15.82 7.33
N ALA A 172 10.70 15.76 8.53
CA ALA A 172 11.37 16.16 9.77
C ALA A 172 12.60 15.30 10.06
N LEU A 173 12.55 13.99 9.84
CA LEU A 173 13.70 13.11 10.08
C LEU A 173 14.85 13.34 9.10
N ARG A 174 14.53 13.67 7.84
CA ARG A 174 15.54 13.91 6.80
C ARG A 174 16.11 15.32 6.82
N LYS A 175 15.44 16.28 7.47
CA LYS A 175 15.90 17.68 7.60
C LYS A 175 16.16 18.35 6.25
N LYS A 176 15.51 17.86 5.20
CA LYS A 176 15.61 18.37 3.83
C LYS A 176 14.32 18.08 3.09
N LYS A 177 14.14 18.73 1.94
CA LYS A 177 13.04 18.39 1.04
C LYS A 177 13.24 16.97 0.52
N VAL A 178 12.20 16.16 0.67
CA VAL A 178 12.10 14.77 0.19
C VAL A 178 10.68 14.55 -0.33
N TYR A 179 10.49 13.58 -1.21
CA TYR A 179 9.17 13.23 -1.72
C TYR A 179 8.52 12.21 -0.78
N THR A 180 7.34 12.53 -0.27
CA THR A 180 6.60 11.66 0.66
C THR A 180 5.23 11.35 0.08
N ILE A 181 4.95 10.06 -0.11
CA ILE A 181 3.82 9.61 -0.94
C ILE A 181 2.99 8.58 -0.18
N LEU A 182 1.67 8.75 -0.22
CA LEU A 182 0.71 7.68 0.00
C LEU A 182 0.35 7.04 -1.33
N ALA A 183 0.69 5.77 -1.48
CA ALA A 183 0.42 4.97 -2.66
C ALA A 183 -0.76 4.01 -2.45
N ILE A 184 -1.62 3.92 -3.46
CA ILE A 184 -2.74 2.99 -3.53
C ILE A 184 -2.60 2.17 -4.82
N PRO A 185 -2.33 0.85 -4.74
CA PRO A 185 -1.94 0.06 -5.91
C PRO A 185 -2.98 -0.04 -7.03
N TYR A 186 -4.27 0.15 -6.75
CA TYR A 186 -5.33 0.11 -7.74
C TYR A 186 -6.50 1.01 -7.35
N ASN A 187 -7.26 1.47 -8.35
CA ASN A 187 -8.45 2.29 -8.16
C ASN A 187 -9.69 1.40 -8.12
N PRO A 188 -10.40 1.28 -6.98
CA PRO A 188 -11.59 0.45 -6.86
C PRO A 188 -12.84 1.10 -7.49
N TYR A 189 -12.71 2.30 -8.05
CA TYR A 189 -13.78 3.08 -8.69
C TYR A 189 -13.60 3.22 -10.20
N HIS A 190 -12.57 2.58 -10.77
CA HIS A 190 -12.27 2.68 -12.20
C HIS A 190 -13.50 2.35 -13.07
N PRO A 191 -13.76 3.11 -14.16
CA PRO A 191 -12.92 4.14 -14.77
C PRO A 191 -13.00 5.54 -14.12
N GLU A 192 -13.89 5.75 -13.16
CA GLU A 192 -14.02 7.03 -12.48
C GLU A 192 -12.76 7.38 -11.66
N PRO A 193 -12.43 8.66 -11.50
CA PRO A 193 -11.33 9.09 -10.65
C PRO A 193 -11.43 8.53 -9.24
N TYR A 194 -10.28 8.26 -8.63
CA TYR A 194 -10.26 7.82 -7.24
C TYR A 194 -10.82 8.93 -6.35
N SER A 195 -11.91 8.65 -5.64
CA SER A 195 -12.50 9.59 -4.70
C SER A 195 -12.89 8.89 -3.40
N ARG A 196 -12.47 9.46 -2.27
CA ARG A 196 -12.80 8.96 -0.93
C ARG A 196 -13.22 10.12 -0.04
N PHE A 197 -14.49 10.10 0.38
CA PHE A 197 -15.01 11.05 1.36
C PHE A 197 -14.22 11.02 2.69
N THR A 198 -13.57 9.90 3.01
CA THR A 198 -12.78 9.72 4.23
C THR A 198 -11.42 10.43 4.19
N MET A 199 -10.99 10.95 3.02
CA MET A 199 -9.71 11.65 2.89
C MET A 199 -9.72 13.03 3.55
N GLN A 200 -10.88 13.69 3.63
CA GLN A 200 -11.12 14.94 4.39
C GLN A 200 -9.99 15.99 4.33
N GLY A 201 -9.35 16.16 3.17
CA GLY A 201 -8.28 17.17 2.99
C GLY A 201 -6.93 16.85 3.65
N TYR A 202 -6.70 15.62 4.13
CA TYR A 202 -5.44 15.19 4.75
C TYR A 202 -4.26 15.13 3.78
N LEU A 203 -4.49 15.09 2.48
CA LEU A 203 -3.44 14.94 1.48
C LEU A 203 -3.55 16.03 0.42
N ASP A 204 -2.40 16.52 0.00
CA ASP A 204 -2.26 17.21 -1.29
C ASP A 204 -2.37 16.13 -2.39
N GLU A 205 -3.56 15.99 -2.99
CA GLU A 205 -3.84 14.89 -3.93
C GLU A 205 -2.91 14.88 -5.14
N GLU A 206 -2.41 16.05 -5.55
CA GLU A 206 -1.51 16.17 -6.70
C GLU A 206 -0.10 15.68 -6.35
N LYS A 207 0.39 15.96 -5.14
CA LYS A 207 1.79 15.72 -4.77
C LYS A 207 2.03 14.52 -3.86
N GLU A 208 1.05 14.14 -3.05
CA GLU A 208 1.18 13.11 -2.03
C GLU A 208 0.38 11.85 -2.34
N LEU A 209 -0.68 11.92 -3.13
CA LEU A 209 -1.53 10.76 -3.43
C LEU A 209 -1.22 10.15 -4.82
N TYR A 210 -0.80 8.89 -4.82
CA TYR A 210 -0.46 8.14 -6.04
C TYR A 210 -1.34 6.89 -6.13
N VAL A 211 -2.31 6.90 -7.05
CA VAL A 211 -3.27 5.80 -7.20
C VAL A 211 -3.11 5.11 -8.55
N ALA A 212 -3.12 3.77 -8.55
CA ALA A 212 -3.12 2.94 -9.74
C ALA A 212 -2.01 3.35 -10.73
N GLU A 213 -2.39 3.80 -11.93
CA GLU A 213 -1.47 4.22 -13.00
C GLU A 213 -0.40 5.19 -12.49
N LYS A 214 -0.79 6.26 -11.78
CA LYS A 214 0.17 7.25 -11.27
C LYS A 214 1.24 6.62 -10.36
N PHE A 215 0.86 5.65 -9.53
CA PHE A 215 1.80 4.94 -8.66
C PHE A 215 2.73 4.03 -9.46
N TRP A 216 2.21 3.18 -10.33
CA TRP A 216 3.04 2.22 -11.06
C TRP A 216 3.91 2.88 -12.12
N GLU A 217 3.45 3.98 -12.71
CA GLU A 217 4.23 4.77 -13.66
C GLU A 217 5.38 5.53 -12.98
N LEU A 218 5.24 5.95 -11.71
CA LEU A 218 6.37 6.45 -10.93
C LEU A 218 7.51 5.42 -10.83
N LEU A 219 7.16 4.13 -10.73
CA LEU A 219 8.15 3.06 -10.53
C LEU A 219 8.80 2.60 -11.84
N GLY A 220 8.00 2.28 -12.85
CA GLY A 220 8.46 1.64 -14.09
C GLY A 220 8.31 2.48 -15.35
N GLY A 221 7.72 3.67 -15.26
CA GLY A 221 7.40 4.52 -16.42
C GLY A 221 6.06 4.19 -17.07
N LYS A 222 5.75 4.92 -18.15
CA LYS A 222 4.44 4.91 -18.80
C LYS A 222 4.02 3.50 -19.26
N GLY A 223 2.79 3.10 -18.94
CA GLY A 223 2.23 1.80 -19.32
C GLY A 223 2.55 0.64 -18.36
N THR A 224 3.37 0.87 -17.33
CA THR A 224 3.71 -0.14 -16.32
C THR A 224 2.48 -0.76 -15.65
N TYR A 225 1.47 0.06 -15.32
CA TYR A 225 0.27 -0.45 -14.66
C TYR A 225 -0.45 -1.51 -15.49
N LYS A 226 -0.58 -1.28 -16.80
CA LYS A 226 -1.22 -2.23 -17.71
C LYS A 226 -0.41 -3.53 -17.81
N GLU A 227 0.91 -3.43 -17.93
CA GLU A 227 1.77 -4.62 -18.00
C GLU A 227 1.68 -5.46 -16.72
N ILE A 228 1.58 -4.83 -15.55
CA ILE A 228 1.34 -5.54 -14.29
C ILE A 228 -0.01 -6.25 -14.32
N LEU A 229 -1.09 -5.60 -14.77
CA LEU A 229 -2.40 -6.24 -14.91
C LEU A 229 -2.36 -7.45 -15.87
N ASP A 230 -1.66 -7.31 -17.00
CA ASP A 230 -1.49 -8.40 -17.98
C ASP A 230 -0.74 -9.60 -17.35
N ILE A 231 0.29 -9.35 -16.52
CA ILE A 231 0.99 -10.40 -15.76
C ILE A 231 0.07 -11.10 -14.76
N PHE A 232 -0.75 -10.34 -14.02
CA PHE A 232 -1.73 -10.91 -13.09
C PHE A 232 -2.77 -11.76 -13.81
N ASP A 233 -3.25 -11.33 -14.99
CA ASP A 233 -4.19 -12.09 -15.81
C ASP A 233 -3.56 -13.40 -16.34
N GLU A 234 -2.32 -13.35 -16.81
CA GLU A 234 -1.60 -14.54 -17.29
C GLU A 234 -1.44 -15.58 -16.18
N VAL A 235 -0.89 -15.19 -15.02
CA VAL A 235 -0.75 -16.11 -13.88
C VAL A 235 -2.12 -16.56 -13.36
N GLY A 236 -3.12 -15.66 -13.36
CA GLY A 236 -4.49 -15.99 -12.99
C GLY A 236 -5.09 -17.10 -13.86
N LYS A 237 -4.84 -17.09 -15.17
CA LYS A 237 -5.27 -18.14 -16.10
C LYS A 237 -4.62 -19.49 -15.79
N GLU A 238 -3.32 -19.50 -15.45
CA GLU A 238 -2.60 -20.72 -15.06
C GLU A 238 -3.18 -21.37 -13.79
N PHE A 239 -3.65 -20.56 -12.84
CA PHE A 239 -4.13 -21.03 -11.54
C PHE A 239 -5.65 -21.19 -11.44
N LYS A 240 -6.41 -20.78 -12.48
CA LYS A 240 -7.88 -20.76 -12.47
C LYS A 240 -8.48 -22.08 -12.01
N GLU A 241 -8.08 -23.19 -12.64
CA GLU A 241 -8.62 -24.52 -12.33
C GLU A 241 -8.26 -24.97 -10.90
N LYS A 242 -7.02 -24.72 -10.46
CA LYS A 242 -6.56 -25.06 -9.10
C LYS A 242 -7.31 -24.27 -8.02
N ILE A 243 -7.53 -22.98 -8.25
CA ILE A 243 -8.29 -22.12 -7.35
C ILE A 243 -9.75 -22.59 -7.28
N GLN A 244 -10.37 -22.90 -8.42
CA GLN A 244 -11.75 -23.40 -8.46
C GLN A 244 -11.89 -24.76 -7.77
N ALA A 245 -10.94 -25.67 -7.96
CA ALA A 245 -10.92 -26.95 -7.27
C ALA A 245 -10.82 -26.75 -5.74
N LYS A 246 -9.93 -25.87 -5.28
CA LYS A 246 -9.76 -25.59 -3.85
C LYS A 246 -11.00 -24.92 -3.23
N ILE A 247 -11.70 -24.05 -3.96
CA ILE A 247 -12.96 -23.46 -3.49
C ILE A 247 -14.01 -24.55 -3.24
N LYS A 248 -14.13 -25.53 -4.15
CA LYS A 248 -15.07 -26.66 -4.00
C LYS A 248 -14.70 -27.55 -2.82
N GLU A 249 -13.42 -27.93 -2.72
CA GLU A 249 -12.89 -28.71 -1.59
C GLU A 249 -13.21 -28.06 -0.24
N VAL A 250 -12.95 -26.75 -0.12
CA VAL A 250 -13.24 -26.01 1.12
C VAL A 250 -14.74 -25.87 1.35
N ALA A 251 -15.58 -25.82 0.33
CA ALA A 251 -17.03 -25.75 0.52
C ALA A 251 -17.60 -27.06 1.10
N GLU A 252 -17.08 -28.21 0.68
CA GLU A 252 -17.51 -29.54 1.14
C GLU A 252 -17.13 -29.84 2.59
N GLU A 253 -16.02 -29.27 3.08
CA GLU A 253 -15.63 -29.31 4.49
C GLU A 253 -16.60 -28.47 5.34
N LYS A 254 -17.62 -29.12 5.92
CA LYS A 254 -18.65 -28.45 6.75
C LYS A 254 -18.02 -27.49 7.78
N MET A 255 -18.57 -26.29 7.87
CA MET A 255 -18.29 -25.39 8.99
C MET A 255 -19.08 -25.87 10.21
N ASP A 256 -18.44 -25.85 11.38
CA ASP A 256 -19.15 -26.09 12.64
C ASP A 256 -20.13 -24.93 12.88
N VAL A 257 -21.42 -25.26 12.87
CA VAL A 257 -22.55 -24.32 13.05
C VAL A 257 -22.86 -24.10 14.51
#